data_AF-A0A376UEP3-F1
#
_entry.id   AF-A0A376UEP3-F1
#
_cell.length_a   1.000
_cell.length_b   1.000
_cell.length_c   1.000
_cell.angle_alpha   90.00
_cell.angle_beta   90.00
_cell.angle_gamma   90.00
#
_symmetry.space_group_name_H-M   'P 1'
#
loop_
_entity.id
_entity.type
_entity.pdbx_description
1 polymer ?
#
loop_
_entity_poly.entity_id
_entity_poly.type
_entity_poly.pdbx_seq_one_letter_code
_entity_poly.pdbx_strand_id
1 'polypeptide(L)'
;MCARFPNVHKVVCARPGPTSKADCLNNVLDAITQFERSANFAFAGFILHDAEDVISPMELRLFNYLVERKDLIQIPVYPFEREWTHFTSMTYIDEFSELHGKDVPVREALAGQVPSAGVGTCFSRRAVTALLADGDGIAFDVQSLTEDYDIGFRLKEKGMTEIFVRFPVVDEAKEREQRKFLQHARTSNMICVREYFPDTFSTAVRQKSRWIIGIVFQGFKTHKWTSSLTLNYFLWRDRKGAISNFVSFLAMLVMLQLLLLLAYESLWPDAWHFLSIFSGSAWLMTLLWLNFGLMVNRIVQRVIFVTGYYGLTQGLLSVLRLFWGNLINFMANWRALKQVLQHGDPRRVAWDKTTHDFPSVTGDTRSLRPLGQILLENQVITEEQLDTALRNRVEGLRLGGSMLMQGLISAEQLAQALAEQNGVAWESIDAWQIPSSLIAEMPASVALHYAVLPLRLENDELIVGSEDGIDPVSLAALTRKVGRKVRYVIVLRGQIVTGLRHWYARRRGHDPRAMLYNAVQHQWLTEQQAGEIWRQYVPHQFLFAEILTTARSY
;
A
#
# COMPACT_ATOMS: atom_id res chain seq x y z
N MET A 1 1.13 14.82 0.74
CA MET A 1 1.94 13.64 0.40
C MET A 1 3.06 13.98 -0.58
N CYS A 2 2.76 14.47 -1.79
CA CYS A 2 3.77 14.88 -2.80
C CYS A 2 4.78 15.95 -2.32
N ALA A 3 4.37 16.85 -1.42
CA ALA A 3 5.28 17.82 -0.81
C ALA A 3 6.35 17.18 0.10
N ARG A 4 6.10 15.97 0.60
CA ARG A 4 7.00 15.23 1.50
C ARG A 4 7.84 14.19 0.77
N PHE A 5 7.30 13.59 -0.30
CA PHE A 5 7.96 12.53 -1.06
C PHE A 5 8.19 13.01 -2.50
N PRO A 6 9.43 13.40 -2.86
CA PRO A 6 9.73 14.00 -4.17
C PRO A 6 9.54 13.03 -5.35
N ASN A 7 9.54 11.74 -5.07
CA ASN A 7 9.27 10.66 -6.00
C ASN A 7 7.77 10.35 -6.18
N VAL A 8 6.88 11.09 -5.52
CA VAL A 8 5.42 10.91 -5.67
C VAL A 8 4.82 12.10 -6.41
N HIS A 9 4.25 11.80 -7.58
CA HIS A 9 3.66 12.80 -8.47
C HIS A 9 2.14 12.68 -8.45
N LYS A 10 1.44 13.78 -8.15
CA LYS A 10 -0.02 13.84 -8.19
C LYS A 10 -0.46 14.05 -9.64
N VAL A 11 -1.39 13.22 -10.10
CA VAL A 11 -2.08 13.41 -11.38
C VAL A 11 -3.52 13.81 -11.09
N VAL A 12 -3.99 14.88 -11.72
CA VAL A 12 -5.38 15.35 -11.62
C VAL A 12 -6.07 15.01 -12.93
N CYS A 13 -7.26 14.40 -12.84
CA CYS A 13 -8.04 14.05 -14.02
C CYS A 13 -8.42 15.30 -14.82
N ALA A 14 -8.40 15.20 -16.15
CA ALA A 14 -8.71 16.31 -17.03
C ALA A 14 -10.15 16.82 -16.90
N ARG A 15 -11.10 15.93 -16.52
CA ARG A 15 -12.52 16.27 -16.34
C ARG A 15 -12.87 16.33 -14.85
N PRO A 16 -13.69 17.30 -14.42
CA PRO A 16 -14.28 17.27 -13.08
C PRO A 16 -15.18 16.03 -12.95
N GLY A 17 -15.23 15.44 -11.75
CA GLY A 17 -15.94 14.20 -11.49
C GLY A 17 -17.47 14.28 -11.75
N PRO A 18 -18.15 13.12 -11.76
CA PRO A 18 -17.71 11.81 -11.28
C PRO A 18 -16.71 11.11 -12.23
N THR A 19 -15.66 10.51 -11.67
CA THR A 19 -14.64 9.72 -12.39
C THR A 19 -14.69 8.23 -11.99
N SER A 20 -14.09 7.35 -12.79
CA SER A 20 -13.90 5.92 -12.48
C SER A 20 -12.43 5.58 -12.26
N LYS A 21 -12.13 4.38 -11.72
CA LYS A 21 -10.75 3.91 -11.53
C LYS A 21 -10.00 3.87 -12.88
N ALA A 22 -10.59 3.22 -13.89
CA ALA A 22 -10.10 3.25 -15.28
C ALA A 22 -9.83 4.68 -15.81
N ASP A 23 -10.72 5.65 -15.59
CA ASP A 23 -10.49 7.05 -16.00
C ASP A 23 -9.25 7.64 -15.31
N CYS A 24 -9.13 7.45 -13.99
CA CYS A 24 -7.94 7.87 -13.24
C CYS A 24 -6.66 7.20 -13.76
N LEU A 25 -6.69 5.90 -14.07
CA LEU A 25 -5.53 5.16 -14.56
C LEU A 25 -5.08 5.62 -15.95
N ASN A 26 -6.01 5.92 -16.86
CA ASN A 26 -5.66 6.48 -18.16
C ASN A 26 -5.00 7.86 -18.04
N ASN A 27 -5.52 8.74 -17.17
CA ASN A 27 -4.89 10.04 -16.91
C ASN A 27 -3.47 9.87 -16.33
N VAL A 28 -3.26 8.87 -15.47
CA VAL A 28 -1.93 8.54 -14.93
C VAL A 28 -0.99 8.04 -16.03
N LEU A 29 -1.43 7.15 -16.91
CA LEU A 29 -0.62 6.68 -18.04
C LEU A 29 -0.24 7.81 -19.00
N ASP A 30 -1.16 8.73 -19.28
CA ASP A 30 -0.90 9.92 -20.09
C ASP A 30 0.17 10.80 -19.44
N ALA A 31 0.07 11.05 -18.14
CA ALA A 31 1.04 11.82 -17.39
C ALA A 31 2.44 11.15 -17.39
N ILE A 32 2.49 9.82 -17.25
CA ILE A 32 3.75 9.06 -17.34
C ILE A 32 4.36 9.21 -18.73
N THR A 33 3.55 9.08 -19.79
CA THR A 33 4.02 9.19 -21.19
C THR A 33 4.53 10.60 -21.49
N GLN A 34 3.88 11.64 -20.96
CA GLN A 34 4.36 13.02 -21.08
C GLN A 34 5.68 13.23 -20.34
N PHE A 35 5.81 12.66 -19.14
CA PHE A 35 7.03 12.73 -18.35
C PHE A 35 8.20 12.05 -19.07
N GLU A 36 8.02 10.83 -19.59
CA GLU A 36 9.01 10.11 -20.39
C GLU A 36 9.52 10.93 -21.58
N ARG A 37 8.61 11.58 -22.33
CA ARG A 37 8.97 12.46 -23.45
C ARG A 37 9.82 13.65 -22.99
N SER A 38 9.46 14.26 -21.86
CA SER A 38 10.19 15.42 -21.33
C SER A 38 11.56 15.07 -20.76
N ALA A 39 11.69 13.88 -20.17
CA ALA A 39 12.90 13.43 -19.49
C ALA A 39 13.81 12.56 -20.39
N ASN A 40 13.38 12.27 -21.62
CA ASN A 40 14.09 11.49 -22.63
C ASN A 40 14.53 10.10 -22.12
N PHE A 41 13.65 9.40 -21.41
CA PHE A 41 13.84 7.99 -21.04
C PHE A 41 12.49 7.26 -21.04
N ALA A 42 12.51 5.93 -21.02
CA ALA A 42 11.30 5.10 -20.97
C ALA A 42 11.32 4.16 -19.77
N PHE A 43 10.17 3.97 -19.13
CA PHE A 43 9.98 2.98 -18.08
C PHE A 43 9.83 1.58 -18.68
N ALA A 44 10.45 0.59 -18.03
CA ALA A 44 10.39 -0.82 -18.46
C ALA A 44 9.02 -1.47 -18.19
N GLY A 45 8.32 -1.02 -17.16
CA GLY A 45 6.99 -1.49 -16.80
C GLY A 45 6.24 -0.56 -15.85
N PHE A 46 4.98 -0.89 -15.65
CA PHE A 46 3.98 -0.09 -14.95
C PHE A 46 3.35 -0.97 -13.88
N ILE A 47 3.36 -0.52 -12.62
CA ILE A 47 2.84 -1.28 -11.49
C ILE A 47 1.58 -0.59 -10.97
N LEU A 48 0.53 -1.37 -10.75
CA LEU A 48 -0.77 -0.91 -10.28
C LEU A 48 -0.99 -1.31 -8.82
N HIS A 49 -1.31 -0.31 -7.99
CA HIS A 49 -1.69 -0.46 -6.58
C HIS A 49 -2.79 0.54 -6.21
N ASP A 50 -3.60 0.15 -5.24
CA ASP A 50 -4.48 1.08 -4.53
C ASP A 50 -3.67 1.79 -3.42
N ALA A 51 -4.10 2.98 -3.02
CA ALA A 51 -3.29 3.86 -2.15
C ALA A 51 -3.19 3.36 -0.71
N GLU A 52 -4.11 2.48 -0.31
CA GLU A 52 -4.26 1.83 0.98
C GLU A 52 -3.53 0.48 1.07
N ASP A 53 -3.03 -0.04 -0.05
CA ASP A 53 -2.35 -1.32 -0.12
C ASP A 53 -1.06 -1.35 0.70
N VAL A 54 -0.84 -2.46 1.39
CA VAL A 54 0.45 -2.77 2.02
C VAL A 54 1.25 -3.66 1.08
N ILE A 55 2.32 -3.08 0.55
CA ILE A 55 3.16 -3.63 -0.51
C ILE A 55 4.37 -4.35 0.09
N SER A 56 4.75 -5.50 -0.46
CA SER A 56 5.93 -6.23 -0.02
C SER A 56 7.22 -5.50 -0.41
N PRO A 57 8.23 -5.37 0.47
CA PRO A 57 9.51 -4.74 0.11
C PRO A 57 10.26 -5.42 -1.04
N MET A 58 9.96 -6.69 -1.32
CA MET A 58 10.59 -7.48 -2.39
C MET A 58 9.81 -7.43 -3.71
N GLU A 59 8.62 -6.84 -3.72
CA GLU A 59 7.74 -6.79 -4.88
C GLU A 59 8.40 -6.12 -6.10
N LEU A 60 8.97 -4.93 -5.91
CA LEU A 60 9.63 -4.21 -7.00
C LEU A 60 10.80 -5.01 -7.60
N ARG A 61 11.55 -5.75 -6.77
CA ARG A 61 12.64 -6.62 -7.25
C ARG A 61 12.11 -7.79 -8.07
N LEU A 62 11.00 -8.38 -7.62
CA LEU A 62 10.35 -9.48 -8.33
C LEU A 62 9.84 -9.03 -9.70
N PHE A 63 9.16 -7.89 -9.76
CA PHE A 63 8.69 -7.33 -11.02
C PHE A 63 9.86 -6.97 -11.95
N ASN A 64 10.89 -6.31 -11.43
CA ASN A 64 12.08 -5.97 -12.21
C ASN A 64 12.75 -7.22 -12.81
N TYR A 65 12.75 -8.35 -12.10
CA TYR A 65 13.29 -9.61 -12.61
C TYR A 65 12.47 -10.23 -13.74
N LEU A 66 11.14 -9.99 -13.77
CA LEU A 66 10.21 -10.67 -14.67
C LEU A 66 9.72 -9.81 -15.84
N VAL A 67 9.71 -8.48 -15.71
CA VAL A 67 9.05 -7.56 -16.65
C VAL A 67 9.62 -7.61 -18.07
N GLU A 68 10.88 -8.01 -18.23
CA GLU A 68 11.47 -8.23 -19.56
C GLU A 68 10.93 -9.50 -20.23
N ARG A 69 10.56 -10.51 -19.45
CA ARG A 69 10.19 -11.85 -19.91
C ARG A 69 8.69 -12.08 -19.99
N LYS A 70 7.90 -11.25 -19.30
CA LYS A 70 6.46 -11.41 -19.11
C LYS A 70 5.77 -10.07 -19.32
N ASP A 71 4.61 -10.10 -19.98
CA ASP A 71 3.84 -8.92 -20.35
C ASP A 71 2.86 -8.49 -19.25
N LEU A 72 2.29 -9.46 -18.54
CA LEU A 72 1.46 -9.24 -17.36
C LEU A 72 1.97 -10.14 -16.23
N ILE A 73 2.28 -9.52 -15.09
CA ILE A 73 2.76 -10.20 -13.89
C ILE A 73 1.81 -9.86 -12.76
N GLN A 74 1.12 -10.86 -12.22
CA GLN A 74 0.25 -10.71 -11.06
C GLN A 74 0.87 -11.41 -9.86
N ILE A 75 0.97 -10.71 -8.73
CA ILE A 75 1.28 -11.34 -7.44
C ILE A 75 -0.01 -11.62 -6.64
N PRO A 76 0.02 -12.54 -5.66
CA PRO A 76 -1.11 -12.81 -4.80
C PRO A 76 -1.58 -11.58 -4.03
N VAL A 77 -2.89 -11.53 -3.77
CA VAL A 77 -3.51 -10.58 -2.85
C VAL A 77 -4.03 -11.39 -1.67
N TYR A 78 -3.60 -11.04 -0.46
CA TYR A 78 -4.01 -11.71 0.77
C TYR A 78 -4.54 -10.70 1.78
N PRO A 79 -5.86 -10.75 2.09
CA PRO A 79 -6.46 -9.83 3.05
C PRO A 79 -5.80 -9.88 4.44
N PHE A 80 -5.81 -8.76 5.16
CA PHE A 80 -5.46 -8.78 6.59
C PHE A 80 -6.51 -9.52 7.42
N GLU A 81 -6.02 -10.24 8.44
CA GLU A 81 -6.88 -10.83 9.46
C GLU A 81 -7.38 -9.72 10.39
N ARG A 82 -8.69 -9.66 10.61
CA ARG A 82 -9.32 -8.76 11.58
C ARG A 82 -9.74 -9.55 12.83
N GLU A 83 -10.14 -8.83 13.88
CA GLU A 83 -10.75 -9.45 15.06
C GLU A 83 -12.00 -10.26 14.70
N TRP A 84 -12.28 -11.30 15.50
CA TRP A 84 -13.36 -12.25 15.29
C TRP A 84 -14.76 -11.60 15.14
N THR A 85 -14.93 -10.39 15.67
CA THR A 85 -16.13 -9.54 15.57
C THR A 85 -16.41 -9.09 14.13
N HIS A 86 -15.40 -8.99 13.28
CA HIS A 86 -15.53 -8.63 11.86
C HIS A 86 -15.71 -9.87 10.96
N PHE A 87 -16.67 -10.73 11.30
CA PHE A 87 -16.88 -12.03 10.63
C PHE A 87 -17.08 -11.94 9.11
N THR A 88 -17.68 -10.86 8.62
CA THR A 88 -17.90 -10.63 7.18
C THR A 88 -16.60 -10.41 6.42
N SER A 89 -15.68 -9.58 6.92
CA SER A 89 -14.40 -9.32 6.24
C SER A 89 -13.54 -10.59 6.19
N MET A 90 -13.67 -11.46 7.18
CA MET A 90 -12.99 -12.76 7.18
C MET A 90 -13.47 -13.70 6.08
N THR A 91 -14.63 -13.47 5.43
CA THR A 91 -15.00 -14.30 4.27
C THR A 91 -14.04 -14.13 3.09
N TYR A 92 -13.38 -12.97 2.98
CA TYR A 92 -12.40 -12.69 1.94
C TYR A 92 -11.08 -13.45 2.16
N ILE A 93 -10.65 -13.69 3.41
CA ILE A 93 -9.43 -14.50 3.66
C ILE A 93 -9.61 -15.91 3.09
N ASP A 94 -10.83 -16.46 3.17
CA ASP A 94 -11.14 -17.79 2.66
C ASP A 94 -11.13 -17.82 1.14
N GLU A 95 -11.80 -16.84 0.53
CA GLU A 95 -11.95 -16.75 -0.93
C GLU A 95 -10.62 -16.47 -1.62
N PHE A 96 -9.84 -15.51 -1.12
CA PHE A 96 -8.54 -15.18 -1.69
C PHE A 96 -7.51 -16.30 -1.47
N SER A 97 -7.55 -16.98 -0.33
CA SER A 97 -6.70 -18.16 -0.09
C SER A 97 -6.93 -19.25 -1.12
N GLU A 98 -8.19 -19.55 -1.42
CA GLU A 98 -8.53 -20.56 -2.42
C GLU A 98 -8.25 -20.06 -3.85
N LEU A 99 -8.63 -18.82 -4.17
CA LEU A 99 -8.49 -18.24 -5.50
C LEU A 99 -7.02 -18.11 -5.91
N HIS A 100 -6.21 -17.43 -5.09
CA HIS A 100 -4.78 -17.17 -5.37
C HIS A 100 -3.90 -18.38 -5.01
N GLY A 101 -4.38 -19.28 -4.15
CA GLY A 101 -3.67 -20.51 -3.78
C GLY A 101 -3.86 -21.67 -4.77
N LYS A 102 -5.00 -21.72 -5.47
CA LYS A 102 -5.40 -22.86 -6.32
C LYS A 102 -5.90 -22.43 -7.69
N ASP A 103 -6.96 -21.63 -7.75
CA ASP A 103 -7.71 -21.44 -9.00
C ASP A 103 -6.93 -20.64 -10.05
N VAL A 104 -6.29 -19.54 -9.67
CA VAL A 104 -5.49 -18.71 -10.59
C VAL A 104 -4.24 -19.44 -11.08
N PRO A 105 -3.43 -20.08 -10.22
CA PRO A 105 -2.30 -20.91 -10.69
C PRO A 105 -2.72 -22.03 -11.65
N VAL A 106 -3.85 -22.70 -11.39
CA VAL A 106 -4.36 -23.76 -12.28
C VAL A 106 -4.81 -23.17 -13.62
N ARG A 107 -5.46 -22.00 -13.60
CA ARG A 107 -5.89 -21.29 -14.80
C ARG A 107 -4.71 -20.84 -15.65
N GLU A 108 -3.67 -20.28 -15.03
CA GLU A 108 -2.42 -19.96 -15.70
C GLU A 108 -1.82 -21.20 -16.35
N ALA A 109 -1.68 -22.30 -15.61
CA ALA A 109 -1.03 -23.53 -16.11
C ALA A 109 -1.77 -24.15 -17.30
N LEU A 110 -3.11 -24.06 -17.34
CA LEU A 110 -3.94 -24.69 -18.37
C LEU A 110 -4.27 -23.79 -19.56
N ALA A 111 -4.53 -22.50 -19.32
CA ALA A 111 -4.94 -21.55 -20.35
C ALA A 111 -3.83 -20.54 -20.72
N GLY A 112 -2.77 -20.44 -19.91
CA GLY A 112 -1.74 -19.41 -20.05
C GLY A 112 -2.31 -18.00 -19.93
N GLN A 113 -3.40 -17.84 -19.19
CA GLN A 113 -4.15 -16.59 -19.00
C GLN A 113 -4.34 -16.35 -17.50
N VAL A 114 -4.05 -15.14 -17.07
CA VAL A 114 -4.09 -14.71 -15.67
C VAL A 114 -5.04 -13.51 -15.55
N PRO A 115 -6.13 -13.62 -14.79
CA PRO A 115 -6.97 -12.47 -14.51
C PRO A 115 -6.20 -11.49 -13.60
N SER A 116 -6.16 -10.20 -13.97
CA SER A 116 -5.59 -9.18 -13.10
C SER A 116 -6.58 -8.83 -11.98
N ALA A 117 -6.06 -8.70 -10.77
CA ALA A 117 -6.83 -8.34 -9.58
C ALA A 117 -7.00 -6.82 -9.41
N GLY A 118 -6.35 -6.02 -10.25
CA GLY A 118 -6.39 -4.54 -10.20
C GLY A 118 -5.51 -3.90 -9.14
N VAL A 119 -4.75 -4.72 -8.42
CA VAL A 119 -3.70 -4.36 -7.47
C VAL A 119 -2.62 -5.44 -7.51
N GLY A 120 -1.37 -5.09 -7.23
CA GLY A 120 -0.25 -6.04 -7.30
C GLY A 120 -0.02 -6.57 -8.71
N THR A 121 -0.35 -5.77 -9.72
CA THR A 121 -0.21 -6.13 -11.13
C THR A 121 0.87 -5.26 -11.77
N CYS A 122 1.83 -5.90 -12.43
CA CYS A 122 2.83 -5.23 -13.24
C CYS A 122 2.62 -5.54 -14.73
N PHE A 123 2.56 -4.48 -15.54
CA PHE A 123 2.47 -4.54 -16.99
C PHE A 123 3.82 -4.16 -17.60
N SER A 124 4.29 -4.93 -18.59
CA SER A 124 5.45 -4.54 -19.39
C SER A 124 5.12 -3.33 -20.25
N ARG A 125 6.15 -2.59 -20.68
CA ARG A 125 5.98 -1.52 -21.66
C ARG A 125 5.28 -1.98 -22.93
N ARG A 126 5.57 -3.22 -23.38
CA ARG A 126 4.96 -3.82 -24.57
C ARG A 126 3.46 -4.00 -24.37
N ALA A 127 3.05 -4.50 -23.21
CA ALA A 127 1.65 -4.69 -22.85
C ALA A 127 0.88 -3.37 -22.88
N VAL A 128 1.37 -2.34 -22.18
CA VAL A 128 0.71 -1.02 -22.14
C VAL A 128 0.63 -0.40 -23.54
N THR A 129 1.69 -0.48 -24.33
CA THR A 129 1.70 0.04 -25.71
C THR A 129 0.66 -0.67 -26.58
N ALA A 130 0.53 -1.99 -26.45
CA ALA A 130 -0.45 -2.76 -27.21
C ALA A 130 -1.89 -2.51 -26.76
N LEU A 131 -2.13 -2.25 -25.47
CA LEU A 131 -3.46 -1.87 -24.96
C LEU A 131 -3.86 -0.48 -25.45
N LEU A 132 -2.94 0.49 -25.43
CA LEU A 132 -3.18 1.84 -25.95
C LEU A 132 -3.48 1.82 -27.46
N ALA A 133 -2.74 1.02 -28.23
CA ALA A 133 -2.98 0.87 -29.67
C ALA A 133 -4.33 0.22 -29.99
N ASP A 134 -4.84 -0.62 -29.10
CA ASP A 134 -6.11 -1.35 -29.24
C ASP A 134 -7.33 -0.52 -28.85
N GLY A 135 -7.18 0.37 -27.87
CA GLY A 135 -8.28 1.21 -27.36
C GLY A 135 -8.24 2.66 -27.85
N ASP A 136 -7.71 2.93 -29.04
CA ASP A 136 -7.60 4.27 -29.64
C ASP A 136 -6.97 5.31 -28.69
N GLY A 137 -5.91 4.91 -27.96
CA GLY A 137 -5.22 5.73 -26.97
C GLY A 137 -5.70 5.56 -25.53
N ILE A 138 -6.67 4.67 -25.28
CA ILE A 138 -7.18 4.35 -23.94
C ILE A 138 -6.79 2.91 -23.60
N ALA A 139 -6.04 2.71 -22.51
CA ALA A 139 -5.64 1.36 -22.09
C ALA A 139 -6.73 0.67 -21.27
N PHE A 140 -7.35 1.40 -20.34
CA PHE A 140 -8.36 0.90 -19.40
C PHE A 140 -9.76 1.35 -19.82
N ASP A 141 -10.68 0.40 -20.04
CA ASP A 141 -12.06 0.72 -20.42
C ASP A 141 -12.82 1.38 -19.27
N VAL A 142 -13.20 2.65 -19.45
CA VAL A 142 -13.92 3.48 -18.48
C VAL A 142 -15.33 2.97 -18.19
N GLN A 143 -15.92 2.19 -19.11
CA GLN A 143 -17.25 1.58 -18.96
C GLN A 143 -17.21 0.21 -18.26
N SER A 144 -16.02 -0.37 -18.10
CA SER A 144 -15.84 -1.64 -17.38
C SER A 144 -15.79 -1.39 -15.88
N LEU A 145 -16.54 -2.19 -15.11
CA LEU A 145 -16.49 -2.16 -13.63
C LEU A 145 -15.37 -3.05 -13.06
N THR A 146 -14.74 -3.82 -13.94
CA THR A 146 -13.59 -4.72 -13.70
C THR A 146 -12.63 -4.57 -14.87
N GLU A 147 -12.16 -3.35 -15.12
CA GLU A 147 -11.23 -3.00 -16.20
C GLU A 147 -9.98 -3.89 -16.16
N ASP A 148 -9.52 -4.23 -14.96
CA ASP A 148 -8.33 -5.03 -14.75
C ASP A 148 -8.53 -6.49 -15.21
N TYR A 149 -9.72 -7.04 -14.98
CA TYR A 149 -10.04 -8.42 -15.34
C TYR A 149 -10.04 -8.63 -16.87
N ASP A 150 -10.56 -7.65 -17.61
CA ASP A 150 -10.67 -7.66 -19.08
C ASP A 150 -9.29 -7.61 -19.77
N ILE A 151 -8.33 -6.90 -19.16
CA ILE A 151 -6.99 -6.71 -19.74
C ILE A 151 -6.25 -8.02 -19.95
N GLY A 152 -6.33 -8.96 -19.00
CA GLY A 152 -5.70 -10.28 -19.16
C GLY A 152 -6.28 -11.10 -20.31
N PHE A 153 -7.51 -10.84 -20.74
CA PHE A 153 -8.03 -11.49 -21.95
C PHE A 153 -7.53 -10.80 -23.21
N ARG A 154 -7.55 -9.47 -23.25
CA ARG A 154 -7.10 -8.67 -24.40
C ARG A 154 -5.61 -8.89 -24.71
N LEU A 155 -4.77 -8.96 -23.68
CA LEU A 155 -3.35 -9.27 -23.84
C LEU A 155 -3.14 -10.70 -24.35
N LYS A 156 -3.90 -11.68 -23.81
CA LYS A 156 -3.84 -13.06 -24.28
C LYS A 156 -4.25 -13.22 -25.75
N GLU A 157 -5.29 -12.52 -26.20
CA GLU A 157 -5.72 -12.51 -27.60
C GLU A 157 -4.64 -11.95 -28.54
N LYS A 158 -3.80 -11.03 -28.05
CA LYS A 158 -2.63 -10.50 -28.76
C LYS A 158 -1.40 -11.42 -28.68
N GLY A 159 -1.53 -12.62 -28.10
CA GLY A 159 -0.44 -13.58 -27.98
C GLY A 159 0.61 -13.22 -26.93
N MET A 160 0.28 -12.32 -26.00
CA MET A 160 1.20 -11.89 -24.95
C MET A 160 1.30 -12.91 -23.82
N THR A 161 2.38 -12.79 -23.04
CA THR A 161 2.74 -13.75 -22.00
C THR A 161 2.35 -13.26 -20.61
N GLU A 162 1.56 -14.06 -19.90
CA GLU A 162 1.05 -13.72 -18.57
C GLU A 162 1.61 -14.70 -17.54
N ILE A 163 1.79 -14.26 -16.29
CA ILE A 163 2.27 -15.09 -15.19
C ILE A 163 1.61 -14.71 -13.86
N PHE A 164 1.28 -15.72 -13.06
CA PHE A 164 0.84 -15.53 -11.68
C PHE A 164 1.94 -16.01 -10.72
N VAL A 165 2.59 -15.08 -10.03
CA VAL A 165 3.87 -15.35 -9.39
C VAL A 165 3.71 -15.60 -7.90
N ARG A 166 3.92 -16.83 -7.47
CA ARG A 166 3.99 -17.21 -6.06
C ARG A 166 5.43 -17.40 -5.63
N PHE A 167 6.05 -16.32 -5.17
CA PHE A 167 7.44 -16.32 -4.72
C PHE A 167 7.55 -16.12 -3.20
N PRO A 168 7.97 -17.14 -2.43
CA PRO A 168 8.15 -17.02 -0.99
C PRO A 168 9.51 -16.39 -0.64
N VAL A 169 9.53 -15.50 0.35
CA VAL A 169 10.74 -14.90 0.92
C VAL A 169 10.84 -15.35 2.37
N VAL A 170 11.61 -16.40 2.62
CA VAL A 170 11.71 -17.03 3.95
C VAL A 170 12.96 -16.54 4.67
N ASP A 171 12.78 -15.97 5.85
CA ASP A 171 13.87 -15.67 6.80
C ASP A 171 13.76 -16.65 7.98
N GLU A 172 14.56 -17.71 7.95
CA GLU A 172 14.43 -18.84 8.88
C GLU A 172 14.58 -18.44 10.35
N ALA A 173 15.32 -17.38 10.65
CA ALA A 173 15.58 -16.93 12.01
C ALA A 173 14.40 -16.16 12.62
N LYS A 174 13.77 -15.26 11.85
CA LYS A 174 12.60 -14.48 12.30
C LYS A 174 11.30 -15.30 12.33
N GLU A 175 11.20 -16.33 11.50
CA GLU A 175 9.95 -17.08 11.32
C GLU A 175 9.63 -18.08 12.43
N ARG A 176 10.63 -18.60 13.16
CA ARG A 176 10.37 -19.56 14.24
C ARG A 176 9.57 -18.96 15.40
N GLU A 177 9.68 -17.65 15.63
CA GLU A 177 9.02 -16.97 16.75
C GLU A 177 7.58 -16.54 16.47
N GLN A 178 7.16 -16.40 15.20
CA GLN A 178 5.88 -15.74 14.85
C GLN A 178 4.82 -16.64 14.18
N ARG A 179 5.09 -17.93 13.97
CA ARG A 179 4.15 -18.81 13.25
C ARG A 179 2.95 -19.26 14.06
N LYS A 180 1.78 -19.21 13.42
CA LYS A 180 0.56 -19.83 13.92
C LYS A 180 0.59 -21.34 13.73
N PHE A 181 -0.20 -22.06 14.52
CA PHE A 181 -0.30 -23.52 14.46
C PHE A 181 -0.71 -24.02 13.05
N LEU A 182 0.08 -24.95 12.49
CA LEU A 182 -0.01 -25.53 11.13
C LEU A 182 0.10 -24.54 9.96
N GLN A 183 0.50 -23.30 10.20
CA GLN A 183 0.77 -22.32 9.15
C GLN A 183 2.03 -22.73 8.36
N HIS A 184 1.95 -22.67 7.03
CA HIS A 184 3.03 -23.10 6.15
C HIS A 184 3.99 -21.93 5.87
N ALA A 185 5.24 -22.07 6.30
CA ALA A 185 6.40 -21.20 6.03
C ALA A 185 6.34 -20.41 4.72
N ARG A 186 6.34 -21.17 3.63
CA ARG A 186 6.49 -20.65 2.28
C ARG A 186 5.20 -19.97 1.83
N THR A 187 4.06 -20.43 2.32
CA THR A 187 2.77 -19.87 1.95
C THR A 187 2.54 -18.53 2.66
N SER A 188 2.82 -18.46 3.96
CA SER A 188 2.63 -17.23 4.76
C SER A 188 3.57 -16.10 4.37
N ASN A 189 4.78 -16.43 3.89
CA ASN A 189 5.81 -15.44 3.53
C ASN A 189 5.90 -15.20 2.02
N MET A 190 4.77 -15.31 1.33
CA MET A 190 4.67 -14.97 -0.08
C MET A 190 4.85 -13.47 -0.30
N ILE A 191 5.57 -13.08 -1.36
CA ILE A 191 5.47 -11.72 -1.90
C ILE A 191 4.02 -11.53 -2.37
N CYS A 192 3.30 -10.65 -1.68
CA CYS A 192 1.89 -10.39 -1.91
C CYS A 192 1.54 -8.95 -1.55
N VAL A 193 0.43 -8.48 -2.11
CA VAL A 193 -0.24 -7.27 -1.64
C VAL A 193 -1.18 -7.65 -0.52
N ARG A 194 -1.25 -6.81 0.52
CA ARG A 194 -2.16 -6.99 1.65
C ARG A 194 -3.04 -5.76 1.80
N GLU A 195 -4.33 -5.99 1.96
CA GLU A 195 -5.33 -4.93 2.07
C GLU A 195 -6.43 -5.31 3.07
N TYR A 196 -7.18 -4.31 3.51
CA TYR A 196 -8.35 -4.50 4.35
C TYR A 196 -9.62 -4.51 3.52
N PHE A 197 -10.36 -5.62 3.59
CA PHE A 197 -11.65 -5.75 2.93
C PHE A 197 -12.80 -5.22 3.78
N PRO A 198 -13.95 -4.88 3.16
CA PRO A 198 -15.11 -4.36 3.86
C PRO A 198 -15.61 -5.29 4.96
N ASP A 199 -16.01 -4.70 6.08
CA ASP A 199 -16.39 -5.39 7.31
C ASP A 199 -17.89 -5.52 7.52
N THR A 200 -18.70 -4.62 6.95
CA THR A 200 -20.16 -4.70 7.06
C THR A 200 -20.76 -5.57 5.95
N PHE A 201 -21.89 -6.19 6.26
CA PHE A 201 -22.66 -6.96 5.29
C PHE A 201 -23.04 -6.13 4.04
N SER A 202 -23.50 -4.90 4.23
CA SER A 202 -23.93 -4.04 3.12
C SER A 202 -22.75 -3.69 2.20
N THR A 203 -21.61 -3.30 2.77
CA THR A 203 -20.41 -2.93 1.99
C THR A 203 -19.82 -4.13 1.25
N ALA A 204 -19.80 -5.31 1.87
CA ALA A 204 -19.39 -6.55 1.20
C ALA A 204 -20.31 -6.93 0.03
N VAL A 205 -21.63 -6.85 0.22
CA VAL A 205 -22.63 -7.07 -0.85
C VAL A 205 -22.42 -6.08 -2.00
N ARG A 206 -22.15 -4.81 -1.70
CA ARG A 206 -21.86 -3.80 -2.74
C ARG A 206 -20.60 -4.15 -3.52
N GLN A 207 -19.50 -4.44 -2.84
CA GLN A 207 -18.22 -4.78 -3.48
C GLN A 207 -18.36 -6.02 -4.39
N LYS A 208 -18.92 -7.12 -3.86
CA LYS A 208 -19.06 -8.35 -4.63
C LYS A 208 -20.04 -8.22 -5.79
N SER A 209 -21.11 -7.44 -5.63
CA SER A 209 -22.03 -7.19 -6.74
C SER A 209 -21.34 -6.49 -7.90
N ARG A 210 -20.39 -5.58 -7.63
CA ARG A 210 -19.57 -4.94 -8.67
C ARG A 210 -18.74 -5.96 -9.45
N TRP A 211 -18.08 -6.87 -8.75
CA TRP A 211 -17.32 -7.96 -9.38
C TRP A 211 -18.21 -8.87 -10.22
N ILE A 212 -19.39 -9.23 -9.73
CA ILE A 212 -20.37 -10.04 -10.47
C ILE A 212 -20.82 -9.32 -11.75
N ILE A 213 -21.11 -8.01 -11.68
CA ILE A 213 -21.51 -7.24 -12.86
C ILE A 213 -20.38 -7.22 -13.89
N GLY A 214 -19.15 -6.90 -13.47
CA GLY A 214 -18.01 -6.86 -14.38
C GLY A 214 -17.67 -8.22 -14.99
N ILE A 215 -17.43 -9.23 -14.14
CA ILE A 215 -16.95 -10.55 -14.57
C ILE A 215 -18.04 -11.32 -15.32
N VAL A 216 -19.28 -11.31 -14.82
CA VAL A 216 -20.35 -12.11 -15.40
C VAL A 216 -21.09 -11.31 -16.46
N PHE A 217 -21.80 -10.24 -16.08
CA PHE A 217 -22.75 -9.59 -16.99
C PHE A 217 -22.07 -8.76 -18.09
N GLN A 218 -21.05 -7.98 -17.78
CA GLN A 218 -20.25 -7.25 -18.76
C GLN A 218 -19.34 -8.22 -19.54
N GLY A 219 -18.69 -9.16 -18.84
CA GLY A 219 -17.87 -10.21 -19.47
C GLY A 219 -18.63 -11.10 -20.45
N PHE A 220 -19.95 -11.29 -20.30
CA PHE A 220 -20.79 -11.95 -21.31
C PHE A 220 -20.89 -11.17 -22.63
N LYS A 221 -20.87 -9.83 -22.56
CA LYS A 221 -20.95 -8.97 -23.76
C LYS A 221 -19.58 -8.71 -24.38
N THR A 222 -18.56 -8.52 -23.55
CA THR A 222 -17.21 -8.12 -24.00
C THR A 222 -16.40 -9.31 -24.48
N HIS A 223 -16.39 -10.44 -23.75
CA HIS A 223 -15.66 -11.64 -24.15
C HIS A 223 -16.58 -12.62 -24.84
N LYS A 224 -16.37 -12.88 -26.13
CA LYS A 224 -17.12 -13.93 -26.84
C LYS A 224 -16.48 -15.29 -26.61
N TRP A 225 -17.19 -16.35 -27.00
CA TRP A 225 -16.58 -17.69 -27.03
C TRP A 225 -15.40 -17.68 -28.02
N THR A 226 -14.29 -18.22 -27.59
CA THR A 226 -13.04 -18.28 -28.36
C THR A 226 -12.90 -19.64 -29.06
N SER A 227 -11.87 -19.80 -29.90
CA SER A 227 -11.53 -21.10 -30.48
C SER A 227 -10.90 -22.07 -29.48
N SER A 228 -10.45 -21.59 -28.31
CA SER A 228 -9.80 -22.41 -27.29
C SER A 228 -10.82 -23.01 -26.32
N LEU A 229 -10.89 -24.34 -26.27
CA LEU A 229 -11.75 -25.07 -25.33
C LEU A 229 -11.36 -24.81 -23.87
N THR A 230 -10.07 -24.66 -23.58
CA THR A 230 -9.59 -24.41 -22.21
C THR A 230 -10.01 -23.03 -21.73
N LEU A 231 -9.88 -22.01 -22.58
CA LEU A 231 -10.32 -20.66 -22.26
C LEU A 231 -11.84 -20.58 -22.12
N ASN A 232 -12.58 -21.26 -23.00
CA ASN A 232 -14.04 -21.35 -22.91
C ASN A 232 -14.51 -22.06 -21.63
N TYR A 233 -13.78 -23.08 -21.14
CA TYR A 233 -14.07 -23.70 -19.87
C TYR A 233 -13.99 -22.70 -18.70
N PHE A 234 -12.94 -21.87 -18.66
CA PHE A 234 -12.81 -20.84 -17.61
C PHE A 234 -13.87 -19.74 -17.75
N LEU A 235 -14.14 -19.28 -18.98
CA LEU A 235 -15.25 -18.34 -19.22
C LEU A 235 -16.59 -18.90 -18.74
N TRP A 236 -16.89 -20.17 -19.01
CA TRP A 236 -18.09 -20.83 -18.48
C TRP A 236 -18.09 -20.90 -16.95
N ARG A 237 -16.94 -21.24 -16.35
CA ARG A 237 -16.78 -21.31 -14.88
C ARG A 237 -17.01 -19.95 -14.22
N ASP A 238 -16.61 -18.86 -14.85
CA ASP A 238 -16.85 -17.51 -14.35
C ASP A 238 -18.35 -17.16 -14.47
N ARG A 239 -18.94 -17.45 -15.63
CA ARG A 239 -20.33 -17.13 -15.97
C ARG A 239 -21.38 -17.89 -15.17
N LYS A 240 -21.12 -19.16 -14.83
CA LYS A 240 -22.07 -19.95 -14.03
C LYS A 240 -22.33 -19.34 -12.65
N GLY A 241 -21.47 -18.45 -12.16
CA GLY A 241 -21.65 -17.70 -10.92
C GLY A 241 -23.04 -17.06 -10.79
N ALA A 242 -23.57 -16.52 -11.89
CA ALA A 242 -24.91 -15.91 -11.91
C ALA A 242 -26.03 -16.87 -11.52
N ILE A 243 -25.88 -18.18 -11.81
CA ILE A 243 -26.87 -19.21 -11.46
C ILE A 243 -26.46 -19.90 -10.17
N SER A 244 -25.18 -20.28 -10.03
CA SER A 244 -24.70 -21.06 -8.90
C SER A 244 -24.86 -20.34 -7.58
N ASN A 245 -24.75 -19.01 -7.53
CA ASN A 245 -24.96 -18.26 -6.29
C ASN A 245 -26.41 -18.39 -5.77
N PHE A 246 -27.41 -18.42 -6.66
CA PHE A 246 -28.81 -18.69 -6.29
C PHE A 246 -29.00 -20.14 -5.85
N VAL A 247 -28.51 -21.08 -6.65
CA VAL A 247 -28.64 -22.52 -6.38
C VAL A 247 -27.96 -22.90 -5.07
N SER A 248 -26.76 -22.40 -4.80
CA SER A 248 -26.02 -22.68 -3.56
C SER A 248 -26.72 -22.15 -2.32
N PHE A 249 -27.36 -20.98 -2.38
CA PHE A 249 -28.14 -20.47 -1.26
C PHE A 249 -29.42 -21.28 -1.03
N LEU A 250 -30.15 -21.64 -2.09
CA LEU A 250 -31.33 -22.51 -1.97
C LEU A 250 -30.95 -23.89 -1.43
N ALA A 251 -29.86 -24.48 -1.93
CA ALA A 251 -29.33 -25.75 -1.43
C ALA A 251 -28.93 -25.64 0.05
N MET A 252 -28.37 -24.51 0.48
CA MET A 252 -28.06 -24.25 1.89
C MET A 252 -29.33 -24.19 2.75
N LEU A 253 -30.42 -23.57 2.28
CA LEU A 253 -31.70 -23.57 2.99
C LEU A 253 -32.29 -24.97 3.11
N VAL A 254 -32.27 -25.75 2.03
CA VAL A 254 -32.72 -27.15 2.03
C VAL A 254 -31.87 -27.98 2.99
N MET A 255 -30.54 -27.82 2.97
CA MET A 255 -29.65 -28.52 3.89
C MET A 255 -29.93 -28.14 5.35
N LEU A 256 -30.14 -26.86 5.65
CA LEU A 256 -30.51 -26.40 6.99
C LEU A 256 -31.85 -27.01 7.43
N GLN A 257 -32.85 -27.03 6.55
CA GLN A 257 -34.14 -27.67 6.82
C GLN A 257 -33.97 -29.17 7.12
N LEU A 258 -33.18 -29.89 6.31
CA LEU A 258 -32.92 -31.32 6.53
C LEU A 258 -32.18 -31.58 7.84
N LEU A 259 -31.23 -30.72 8.23
CA LEU A 259 -30.55 -30.81 9.52
C LEU A 259 -31.50 -30.55 10.69
N LEU A 260 -32.43 -29.61 10.55
CA LEU A 260 -33.47 -29.34 11.56
C LEU A 260 -34.44 -30.52 11.71
N LEU A 261 -34.84 -31.14 10.60
CA LEU A 261 -35.66 -32.35 10.62
C LEU A 261 -34.92 -33.52 11.28
N LEU A 262 -33.63 -33.71 10.94
CA LEU A 262 -32.79 -34.72 11.58
C LEU A 262 -32.65 -34.48 13.08
N ALA A 263 -32.47 -33.22 13.50
CA ALA A 263 -32.41 -32.86 14.91
C ALA A 263 -33.75 -33.12 15.62
N TYR A 264 -34.88 -32.79 14.99
CA TYR A 264 -36.22 -33.05 15.50
C TYR A 264 -36.45 -34.56 15.71
N GLU A 265 -36.14 -35.39 14.71
CA GLU A 265 -36.28 -36.84 14.78
C GLU A 265 -35.33 -37.49 15.81
N SER A 266 -34.15 -36.92 16.02
CA SER A 266 -33.17 -37.44 16.99
C SER A 266 -33.49 -37.05 18.44
N LEU A 267 -34.05 -35.86 18.64
CA LEU A 267 -34.31 -35.30 19.98
C LEU A 267 -35.69 -35.67 20.53
N TRP A 268 -36.66 -35.98 19.66
CA TRP A 268 -38.02 -36.38 20.06
C TRP A 268 -38.32 -37.83 19.64
N PRO A 269 -38.47 -38.76 20.61
CA PRO A 269 -38.78 -40.17 20.32
C PRO A 269 -40.12 -40.36 19.58
N ASP A 270 -41.10 -39.48 19.80
CA ASP A 270 -42.41 -39.50 19.15
C ASP A 270 -42.47 -38.61 17.90
N ALA A 271 -41.31 -38.23 17.34
CA ALA A 271 -41.25 -37.39 16.16
C ALA A 271 -41.92 -38.06 14.94
N TRP A 272 -42.64 -37.26 14.16
CA TRP A 272 -43.19 -37.69 12.89
C TRP A 272 -42.07 -37.89 11.87
N HIS A 273 -41.85 -39.13 11.43
CA HIS A 273 -40.89 -39.44 10.39
C HIS A 273 -41.47 -39.11 9.02
N PHE A 274 -40.82 -38.17 8.32
CA PHE A 274 -41.18 -37.86 6.94
C PHE A 274 -40.65 -38.96 6.02
N LEU A 275 -41.51 -39.50 5.14
CA LEU A 275 -41.04 -40.45 4.13
C LEU A 275 -39.97 -39.81 3.25
N SER A 276 -38.80 -40.43 3.20
CA SER A 276 -37.75 -40.02 2.29
C SER A 276 -38.18 -40.27 0.85
N ILE A 277 -38.26 -39.22 0.04
CA ILE A 277 -38.48 -39.34 -1.41
C ILE A 277 -37.35 -40.12 -2.12
N PHE A 278 -36.25 -40.41 -1.42
CA PHE A 278 -35.08 -41.13 -1.91
C PHE A 278 -35.09 -42.62 -1.51
N SER A 279 -36.06 -43.07 -0.71
CA SER A 279 -36.14 -44.48 -0.30
C SER A 279 -36.52 -45.38 -1.48
N GLY A 280 -35.58 -46.21 -1.95
CA GLY A 280 -35.84 -47.27 -2.93
C GLY A 280 -34.91 -47.32 -4.13
N SER A 281 -34.03 -46.33 -4.33
CA SER A 281 -33.11 -46.30 -5.48
C SER A 281 -31.64 -46.31 -5.06
N ALA A 282 -30.97 -47.45 -5.26
CA ALA A 282 -29.54 -47.59 -4.97
C ALA A 282 -28.67 -46.64 -5.82
N TRP A 283 -29.06 -46.36 -7.07
CA TRP A 283 -28.32 -45.45 -7.95
C TRP A 283 -28.36 -44.01 -7.42
N LEU A 284 -29.51 -43.57 -6.94
CA LEU A 284 -29.70 -42.21 -6.45
C LEU A 284 -28.93 -41.98 -5.16
N MET A 285 -28.96 -42.95 -4.25
CA MET A 285 -28.13 -42.94 -3.03
C MET A 285 -26.64 -42.91 -3.36
N THR A 286 -26.21 -43.66 -4.38
CA THR A 286 -24.80 -43.66 -4.81
C THR A 286 -24.38 -42.28 -5.31
N LEU A 287 -25.21 -41.62 -6.13
CA LEU A 287 -24.90 -40.28 -6.61
C LEU A 287 -24.90 -39.24 -5.49
N LEU A 288 -25.81 -39.34 -4.51
CA LEU A 288 -25.83 -38.44 -3.35
C LEU A 288 -24.55 -38.59 -2.52
N TRP A 289 -24.09 -39.83 -2.27
CA TRP A 289 -22.83 -40.08 -1.58
C TRP A 289 -21.62 -39.56 -2.34
N LEU A 290 -21.59 -39.74 -3.67
CA LEU A 290 -20.53 -39.19 -4.51
C LEU A 290 -20.53 -37.65 -4.47
N ASN A 291 -21.71 -37.03 -4.55
CA ASN A 291 -21.85 -35.58 -4.45
C ASN A 291 -21.40 -35.06 -3.08
N PHE A 292 -21.79 -35.74 -2.00
CA PHE A 292 -21.33 -35.44 -0.65
C PHE A 292 -19.81 -35.56 -0.53
N GLY A 293 -19.21 -36.62 -1.08
CA GLY A 293 -17.75 -36.78 -1.13
C GLY A 293 -17.04 -35.64 -1.87
N LEU A 294 -17.61 -35.17 -2.99
CA LEU A 294 -17.09 -34.01 -3.73
C LEU A 294 -17.25 -32.70 -2.94
N MET A 295 -18.35 -32.54 -2.20
CA MET A 295 -18.55 -31.39 -1.31
C MET A 295 -17.51 -31.38 -0.18
N VAL A 296 -17.30 -32.52 0.50
CA VAL A 296 -16.29 -32.68 1.54
C VAL A 296 -14.89 -32.39 0.99
N ASN A 297 -14.54 -32.94 -0.18
CA ASN A 297 -13.28 -32.63 -0.86
C ASN A 297 -13.10 -31.11 -1.05
N ARG A 298 -14.14 -30.40 -1.52
CA ARG A 298 -14.08 -28.95 -1.71
C ARG A 298 -13.89 -28.20 -0.39
N ILE A 299 -14.57 -28.61 0.68
CA ILE A 299 -14.41 -28.02 2.02
C ILE A 299 -13.00 -28.28 2.55
N VAL A 300 -12.47 -29.49 2.43
CA VAL A 300 -11.12 -29.85 2.85
C VAL A 300 -10.07 -29.04 2.11
N GLN A 301 -10.19 -28.88 0.79
CA GLN A 301 -9.29 -28.02 0.02
C GLN A 301 -9.30 -26.58 0.56
N ARG A 302 -10.48 -26.00 0.82
CA ARG A 302 -10.59 -24.68 1.43
C ARG A 302 -9.86 -24.61 2.76
N VAL A 303 -10.10 -25.56 3.66
CA VAL A 303 -9.42 -25.63 4.97
C VAL A 303 -7.91 -25.69 4.79
N ILE A 304 -7.39 -26.49 3.85
CA ILE A 304 -5.95 -26.60 3.56
C ILE A 304 -5.35 -25.26 3.11
N PHE A 305 -5.96 -24.59 2.13
CA PHE A 305 -5.41 -23.34 1.60
C PHE A 305 -5.47 -22.19 2.60
N VAL A 306 -6.56 -22.08 3.36
CA VAL A 306 -6.68 -21.08 4.44
C VAL A 306 -5.70 -21.36 5.56
N THR A 307 -5.57 -22.64 5.97
CA THR A 307 -4.59 -23.05 6.99
C THR A 307 -3.17 -22.73 6.57
N GLY A 308 -2.85 -22.94 5.28
CA GLY A 308 -1.54 -22.66 4.71
C GLY A 308 -1.07 -21.23 4.97
N TYR A 309 -1.94 -20.23 4.77
CA TYR A 309 -1.59 -18.82 4.94
C TYR A 309 -1.93 -18.26 6.33
N TYR A 310 -3.10 -18.58 6.89
CA TYR A 310 -3.63 -17.95 8.11
C TYR A 310 -3.59 -18.84 9.36
N GLY A 311 -3.21 -20.12 9.23
CA GLY A 311 -3.16 -21.09 10.33
C GLY A 311 -4.46 -21.86 10.56
N LEU A 312 -4.39 -22.91 11.40
CA LEU A 312 -5.47 -23.91 11.52
C LEU A 312 -6.80 -23.32 12.02
N THR A 313 -6.75 -22.35 12.94
CA THR A 313 -7.95 -21.74 13.51
C THR A 313 -8.81 -21.10 12.42
N GLN A 314 -8.19 -20.29 11.56
CA GLN A 314 -8.85 -19.71 10.40
C GLN A 314 -9.26 -20.77 9.38
N GLY A 315 -8.43 -21.81 9.20
CA GLY A 315 -8.78 -22.98 8.40
C GLY A 315 -10.12 -23.61 8.79
N LEU A 316 -10.32 -23.91 10.07
CA LEU A 316 -11.56 -24.53 10.57
C LEU A 316 -12.74 -23.56 10.54
N LEU A 317 -12.53 -22.29 10.90
CA LEU A 317 -13.58 -21.26 10.84
C LEU A 317 -14.09 -21.01 9.41
N SER A 318 -13.29 -21.32 8.38
CA SER A 318 -13.72 -21.20 6.98
C SER A 318 -14.94 -22.07 6.64
N VAL A 319 -15.17 -23.17 7.39
CA VAL A 319 -16.35 -24.04 7.23
C VAL A 319 -17.62 -23.31 7.69
N LEU A 320 -17.55 -22.60 8.81
CA LEU A 320 -18.68 -21.79 9.29
C LEU A 320 -18.90 -20.57 8.40
N ARG A 321 -17.81 -19.93 7.96
CA ARG A 321 -17.86 -18.79 7.04
C ARG A 321 -18.40 -19.16 5.66
N LEU A 322 -18.37 -20.43 5.24
CA LEU A 322 -18.97 -20.89 3.99
C LEU A 322 -20.47 -20.54 3.93
N PHE A 323 -21.20 -20.72 5.03
CA PHE A 323 -22.64 -20.39 5.10
C PHE A 323 -22.88 -18.88 4.97
N TRP A 324 -22.09 -18.09 5.68
CA TRP A 324 -22.18 -16.63 5.62
C TRP A 324 -21.78 -16.08 4.24
N GLY A 325 -20.71 -16.61 3.66
CA GLY A 325 -20.26 -16.29 2.30
C GLY A 325 -21.31 -16.62 1.24
N ASN A 326 -22.02 -17.74 1.36
CA ASN A 326 -23.13 -18.09 0.46
C ASN A 326 -24.27 -17.07 0.51
N LEU A 327 -24.64 -16.58 1.71
CA LEU A 327 -25.64 -15.53 1.86
C LEU A 327 -25.19 -14.21 1.22
N ILE A 328 -23.94 -13.79 1.47
CA ILE A 328 -23.38 -12.57 0.86
C ILE A 328 -23.37 -12.70 -0.67
N ASN A 329 -22.89 -13.83 -1.20
CA ASN A 329 -22.82 -14.07 -2.64
C ASN A 329 -24.21 -14.10 -3.29
N PHE A 330 -25.23 -14.66 -2.62
CA PHE A 330 -26.63 -14.58 -3.06
C PHE A 330 -27.13 -13.14 -3.12
N MET A 331 -26.96 -12.37 -2.04
CA MET A 331 -27.44 -10.99 -1.98
C MET A 331 -26.69 -10.06 -2.96
N ALA A 332 -25.40 -10.28 -3.13
CA ALA A 332 -24.58 -9.59 -4.13
C ALA A 332 -25.06 -9.90 -5.55
N ASN A 333 -25.36 -11.16 -5.84
CA ASN A 333 -25.85 -11.58 -7.16
C ASN A 333 -27.28 -11.04 -7.44
N TRP A 334 -28.16 -11.05 -6.43
CA TRP A 334 -29.49 -10.45 -6.51
C TRP A 334 -29.41 -8.95 -6.78
N ARG A 335 -28.55 -8.23 -6.04
CA ARG A 335 -28.29 -6.80 -6.25
C ARG A 335 -27.78 -6.55 -7.67
N ALA A 336 -26.79 -7.32 -8.12
CA ALA A 336 -26.21 -7.20 -9.46
C ALA A 336 -27.28 -7.39 -10.56
N LEU A 337 -28.08 -8.45 -10.45
CA LEU A 337 -29.16 -8.73 -11.39
C LEU A 337 -30.18 -7.59 -11.43
N LYS A 338 -30.62 -7.09 -10.27
CA LYS A 338 -31.55 -5.97 -10.16
C LYS A 338 -30.98 -4.71 -10.84
N GLN A 339 -29.71 -4.38 -10.61
CA GLN A 339 -29.07 -3.21 -11.22
C GLN A 339 -28.99 -3.32 -12.75
N VAL A 340 -28.60 -4.49 -13.26
CA VAL A 340 -28.52 -4.76 -14.70
C VAL A 340 -29.90 -4.66 -15.35
N LEU A 341 -30.95 -5.22 -14.72
CA LEU A 341 -32.32 -5.15 -15.23
C LEU A 341 -32.86 -3.71 -15.23
N GLN A 342 -32.57 -2.93 -14.20
CA GLN A 342 -33.03 -1.53 -14.09
C GLN A 342 -32.40 -0.61 -15.13
N HIS A 343 -31.13 -0.81 -15.47
CA HIS A 343 -30.41 0.05 -16.43
C HIS A 343 -30.51 -0.44 -17.88
N GLY A 344 -31.00 -1.66 -18.10
CA GLY A 344 -31.13 -2.30 -19.42
C GLY A 344 -29.80 -2.70 -20.08
N ASP A 345 -28.69 -2.05 -19.71
CA ASP A 345 -27.34 -2.36 -20.18
C ASP A 345 -26.35 -2.46 -19.01
N PRO A 346 -25.65 -3.61 -18.83
CA PRO A 346 -24.57 -3.75 -17.85
C PRO A 346 -23.47 -2.68 -17.94
N ARG A 347 -23.23 -2.08 -19.12
CA ARG A 347 -22.22 -1.02 -19.31
C ARG A 347 -22.64 0.35 -18.77
N ARG A 348 -23.94 0.53 -18.45
CA ARG A 348 -24.51 1.79 -17.94
C ARG A 348 -24.67 1.81 -16.42
N VAL A 349 -24.30 0.73 -15.72
CA VAL A 349 -24.40 0.69 -14.25
C VAL A 349 -23.34 1.59 -13.65
N ALA A 350 -23.78 2.65 -12.98
CA ALA A 350 -22.91 3.65 -12.38
C ALA A 350 -22.04 3.05 -11.25
N TRP A 351 -20.83 3.58 -11.15
CA TRP A 351 -19.85 3.19 -10.17
C TRP A 351 -20.24 3.61 -8.75
N ASP A 352 -20.17 2.68 -7.80
CA ASP A 352 -20.48 2.87 -6.38
C ASP A 352 -19.19 2.61 -5.59
N LYS A 353 -18.50 3.67 -5.12
CA LYS A 353 -17.27 3.54 -4.32
C LYS A 353 -17.57 2.74 -3.06
N THR A 354 -16.79 1.69 -2.83
CA THR A 354 -16.69 1.09 -1.50
C THR A 354 -15.65 1.84 -0.70
N THR A 355 -15.99 2.25 0.53
CA THR A 355 -15.07 2.86 1.48
C THR A 355 -14.04 1.81 1.89
N HIS A 356 -12.76 2.14 1.77
CA HIS A 356 -11.66 1.29 2.23
C HIS A 356 -11.13 1.82 3.56
N ASP A 357 -10.86 0.90 4.49
CA ASP A 357 -10.24 1.22 5.77
C ASP A 357 -8.72 1.18 5.59
N PHE A 358 -8.05 2.27 5.93
CA PHE A 358 -6.59 2.28 5.96
C PHE A 358 -6.09 1.43 7.13
N PRO A 359 -5.05 0.60 6.94
CA PRO A 359 -4.31 0.06 8.07
C PRO A 359 -3.88 1.21 8.98
N SER A 360 -4.16 1.11 10.28
CA SER A 360 -3.35 1.86 11.24
C SER A 360 -1.90 1.43 10.98
N VAL A 361 -1.05 2.40 10.65
CA VAL A 361 0.38 2.16 10.42
C VAL A 361 1.00 1.86 11.79
N THR A 362 0.80 0.65 12.29
CA THR A 362 1.27 0.16 13.60
C THR A 362 2.07 -1.14 13.43
N GLY A 363 2.80 -1.29 12.33
CA GLY A 363 3.70 -2.42 12.11
C GLY A 363 4.95 -2.05 11.34
N ASP A 364 6.11 -2.26 11.99
CA ASP A 364 7.50 -2.59 11.56
C ASP A 364 8.01 -2.33 10.14
N THR A 365 7.38 -1.47 9.36
CA THR A 365 8.17 -0.54 8.55
C THR A 365 8.81 0.40 9.55
N ARG A 366 10.10 0.72 9.40
CA ARG A 366 10.71 1.90 10.07
C ARG A 366 10.05 3.18 9.52
N SER A 367 8.73 3.29 9.60
CA SER A 367 8.06 4.56 9.65
C SER A 367 8.60 5.20 10.92
N LEU A 368 9.45 6.21 10.72
CA LEU A 368 9.99 7.01 11.80
C LEU A 368 8.82 7.41 12.69
N ARG A 369 8.88 7.07 14.00
CA ARG A 369 7.85 7.45 14.97
C ARG A 369 7.53 8.94 14.79
N PRO A 370 6.25 9.37 14.72
CA PRO A 370 5.92 10.78 14.55
C PRO A 370 6.62 11.65 15.61
N LEU A 371 7.21 12.77 15.20
CA LEU A 371 7.99 13.63 16.10
C LEU A 371 7.16 14.08 17.32
N GLY A 372 5.87 14.40 17.10
CA GLY A 372 4.96 14.77 18.18
C GLY A 372 4.75 13.66 19.21
N GLN A 373 4.72 12.39 18.78
CA GLN A 373 4.60 11.25 19.68
C GLN A 373 5.87 11.07 20.52
N ILE A 374 7.05 11.22 19.92
CA ILE A 374 8.33 11.16 20.64
C ILE A 374 8.39 12.27 21.70
N LEU A 375 7.95 13.48 21.36
CA LEU A 375 7.90 14.61 22.30
C LEU A 375 6.89 14.38 23.45
N LEU A 376 5.77 13.70 23.20
CA LEU A 376 4.81 13.30 24.23
C LEU A 376 5.39 12.21 25.15
N GLU A 377 5.98 11.16 24.57
CA GLU A 377 6.62 10.04 25.31
C GLU A 377 7.74 10.54 26.23
N ASN A 378 8.53 11.49 25.74
CA ASN A 378 9.60 12.14 26.49
C ASN A 378 9.10 13.22 27.47
N GLN A 379 7.77 13.38 27.62
CA GLN A 379 7.13 14.37 28.51
C GLN A 379 7.58 15.82 28.26
N VAL A 380 8.02 16.12 27.03
CA VAL A 380 8.44 17.47 26.62
C VAL A 380 7.23 18.35 26.36
N ILE A 381 6.17 17.76 25.82
CA ILE A 381 4.90 18.43 25.55
C ILE A 381 3.74 17.60 26.10
N THR A 382 2.59 18.24 26.29
CA THR A 382 1.31 17.60 26.60
C THR A 382 0.48 17.38 25.34
N GLU A 383 -0.55 16.52 25.40
CA GLU A 383 -1.46 16.30 24.27
C GLU A 383 -2.14 17.60 23.81
N GLU A 384 -2.53 18.45 24.76
CA GLU A 384 -3.15 19.75 24.48
C GLU A 384 -2.17 20.70 23.76
N GLN A 385 -0.90 20.71 24.17
CA GLN A 385 0.14 21.49 23.48
C GLN A 385 0.44 20.95 22.08
N LEU A 386 0.39 19.62 21.88
CA LEU A 386 0.55 19.01 20.57
C LEU A 386 -0.62 19.38 19.63
N ASP A 387 -1.86 19.28 20.10
CA ASP A 387 -3.05 19.66 19.32
C ASP A 387 -3.02 21.17 18.98
N THR A 388 -2.65 22.01 19.95
CA THR A 388 -2.46 23.45 19.73
C THR A 388 -1.41 23.75 18.67
N ALA A 389 -0.26 23.07 18.72
CA ALA A 389 0.82 23.24 17.74
C ALA A 389 0.46 22.73 16.33
N LEU A 390 -0.40 21.70 16.24
CA LEU A 390 -0.91 21.19 14.96
C LEU A 390 -1.92 22.16 14.34
N ARG A 391 -2.77 22.80 15.15
CA ARG A 391 -3.77 23.78 14.69
C ARG A 391 -3.14 25.13 14.34
N ASN A 392 -2.23 25.62 15.17
CA ASN A 392 -1.64 26.96 15.04
C ASN A 392 -0.25 26.90 14.40
N ARG A 393 -0.10 26.18 13.29
CA ARG A 393 1.21 26.01 12.66
C ARG A 393 1.67 27.32 12.01
N VAL A 394 2.88 27.76 12.33
CA VAL A 394 3.51 28.91 11.65
C VAL A 394 3.74 28.53 10.19
N GLU A 395 3.17 29.34 9.30
CA GLU A 395 3.28 29.13 7.85
C GLU A 395 4.74 29.16 7.41
N GLY A 396 5.13 28.23 6.52
CA GLY A 396 6.52 28.13 6.08
C GLY A 396 7.46 27.38 7.04
N LEU A 397 6.95 26.76 8.14
CA LEU A 397 7.77 25.97 9.07
C LEU A 397 7.27 24.54 9.26
N ARG A 398 8.19 23.60 9.50
CA ARG A 398 7.88 22.23 9.96
C ARG A 398 7.35 22.26 11.40
N LEU A 399 6.60 21.22 11.81
CA LEU A 399 5.97 21.15 13.15
C LEU A 399 6.96 21.47 14.27
N GLY A 400 8.12 20.80 14.29
CA GLY A 400 9.17 21.07 15.30
C GLY A 400 9.69 22.50 15.26
N GLY A 401 9.89 23.08 14.07
CA GLY A 401 10.27 24.49 13.92
C GLY A 401 9.20 25.46 14.41
N SER A 402 7.92 25.17 14.14
CA SER A 402 6.78 25.95 14.64
C SER A 402 6.69 25.90 16.17
N MET A 403 6.85 24.71 16.77
CA MET A 403 6.85 24.54 18.21
C MET A 403 8.01 25.29 18.88
N LEU A 404 9.20 25.27 18.26
CA LEU A 404 10.35 26.03 18.76
C LEU A 404 10.10 27.54 18.71
N MET A 405 9.54 28.04 17.60
CA MET A 405 9.19 29.47 17.45
C MET A 405 8.12 29.93 18.43
N GLN A 406 7.20 29.04 18.81
CA GLN A 406 6.16 29.31 19.80
C GLN A 406 6.66 29.18 21.24
N GLY A 407 7.93 28.79 21.45
CA GLY A 407 8.51 28.55 22.77
C GLY A 407 7.97 27.30 23.46
N LEU A 408 7.31 26.39 22.73
CA LEU A 408 6.78 25.13 23.28
C LEU A 408 7.88 24.11 23.56
N ILE A 409 8.97 24.14 22.77
CA ILE A 409 10.13 23.25 22.92
C ILE A 409 11.43 24.03 22.75
N SER A 410 12.50 23.58 23.40
CA SER A 410 13.85 24.11 23.20
C SER A 410 14.54 23.53 21.96
N ALA A 411 15.60 24.18 21.47
CA ALA A 411 16.41 23.68 20.36
C ALA A 411 17.07 22.32 20.67
N GLU A 412 17.43 22.10 21.93
CA GLU A 412 18.01 20.84 22.42
C GLU A 412 16.97 19.72 22.44
N GLN A 413 15.77 19.99 22.96
CA GLN A 413 14.67 19.03 22.97
C GLN A 413 14.25 18.61 21.55
N LEU A 414 14.22 19.58 20.63
CA LEU A 414 13.94 19.30 19.22
C LEU A 414 15.03 18.42 18.59
N ALA A 415 16.32 18.76 18.80
CA ALA A 415 17.45 18.00 18.27
C ALA A 415 17.46 16.56 18.82
N GLN A 416 17.21 16.39 20.12
CA GLN A 416 17.12 15.08 20.77
C GLN A 416 15.99 14.22 20.19
N ALA A 417 14.78 14.80 20.05
CA ALA A 417 13.64 14.07 19.50
C ALA A 417 13.85 13.69 18.02
N LEU A 418 14.48 14.56 17.22
CA LEU A 418 14.85 14.26 15.83
C LEU A 418 15.95 13.19 15.73
N ALA A 419 16.93 13.21 16.62
CA ALA A 419 17.96 12.17 16.70
C ALA A 419 17.37 10.81 17.06
N GLU A 420 16.49 10.76 18.06
CA GLU A 420 15.76 9.55 18.44
C GLU A 420 14.88 9.04 17.29
N GLN A 421 14.17 9.94 16.62
CA GLN A 421 13.34 9.61 15.46
C GLN A 421 14.16 8.91 14.38
N ASN A 422 15.35 9.41 14.08
CA ASN A 422 16.21 8.95 12.99
C ASN A 422 17.23 7.88 13.38
N GLY A 423 17.34 7.54 14.67
CA GLY A 423 18.30 6.57 15.18
C GLY A 423 19.76 7.03 15.05
N VAL A 424 20.02 8.34 15.17
CA VAL A 424 21.36 8.95 15.10
C VAL A 424 21.67 9.74 16.37
N ALA A 425 22.92 10.13 16.59
CA ALA A 425 23.30 11.00 17.70
C ALA A 425 22.94 12.48 17.41
N TRP A 426 22.85 13.28 18.48
CA TRP A 426 22.78 14.74 18.37
C TRP A 426 23.93 15.41 19.12
N GLU A 427 24.31 16.61 18.67
CA GLU A 427 25.33 17.43 19.33
C GLU A 427 25.10 18.93 19.06
N SER A 428 25.62 19.78 19.93
CA SER A 428 25.71 21.23 19.69
C SER A 428 27.08 21.57 19.12
N ILE A 429 27.09 22.35 18.04
CA ILE A 429 28.32 22.72 17.34
C ILE A 429 28.53 24.23 17.31
N ASP A 430 29.80 24.63 17.20
CA ASP A 430 30.16 25.99 16.80
C ASP A 430 30.70 25.97 15.36
N ALA A 431 29.91 26.48 14.42
CA ALA A 431 30.26 26.49 13.00
C ALA A 431 31.57 27.25 12.71
N TRP A 432 31.99 28.22 13.52
CA TRP A 432 33.22 28.99 13.28
C TRP A 432 34.48 28.24 13.72
N GLN A 433 34.34 27.18 14.52
CA GLN A 433 35.48 26.37 14.98
C GLN A 433 35.83 25.24 14.00
N ILE A 434 35.03 25.05 12.94
CA ILE A 434 35.26 24.00 11.94
C ILE A 434 36.51 24.36 11.11
N PRO A 435 37.49 23.45 10.97
CA PRO A 435 38.70 23.69 10.18
C PRO A 435 38.38 24.01 8.71
N SER A 436 39.00 25.05 8.17
CA SER A 436 38.81 25.47 6.76
C SER A 436 39.24 24.39 5.76
N SER A 437 40.21 23.55 6.11
CA SER A 437 40.61 22.38 5.33
C SER A 437 39.45 21.40 5.14
N LEU A 438 38.69 21.13 6.20
CA LEU A 438 37.55 20.21 6.17
C LEU A 438 36.37 20.79 5.37
N ILE A 439 36.12 22.10 5.49
CA ILE A 439 35.12 22.81 4.68
C ILE A 439 35.45 22.70 3.18
N ALA A 440 36.73 22.80 2.81
CA ALA A 440 37.17 22.71 1.42
C ALA A 440 36.95 21.31 0.79
N GLU A 441 36.88 20.26 1.60
CA GLU A 441 36.61 18.89 1.14
C GLU A 441 35.17 18.66 0.68
N MET A 442 34.23 19.53 1.08
CA MET A 442 32.83 19.44 0.65
C MET A 442 32.45 20.57 -0.30
N PRO A 443 32.07 20.28 -1.57
CA PRO A 443 31.66 21.31 -2.52
C PRO A 443 30.44 22.11 -2.03
N ALA A 444 30.45 23.43 -2.23
CA ALA A 444 29.37 24.32 -1.81
C ALA A 444 28.00 23.91 -2.35
N SER A 445 27.94 23.40 -3.59
CA SER A 445 26.69 22.91 -4.20
C SER A 445 26.13 21.69 -3.47
N VAL A 446 26.98 20.83 -2.91
CA VAL A 446 26.58 19.65 -2.14
C VAL A 446 26.13 20.09 -0.75
N ALA A 447 26.93 20.90 -0.06
CA ALA A 447 26.61 21.44 1.27
C ALA A 447 25.25 22.14 1.31
N LEU A 448 25.00 23.02 0.33
CA LEU A 448 23.75 23.79 0.22
C LEU A 448 22.56 22.93 -0.22
N HIS A 449 22.77 21.94 -1.09
CA HIS A 449 21.67 21.10 -1.58
C HIS A 449 21.15 20.13 -0.51
N TYR A 450 22.06 19.53 0.26
CA TYR A 450 21.68 18.61 1.34
C TYR A 450 21.51 19.31 2.70
N ALA A 451 21.77 20.62 2.77
CA ALA A 451 21.72 21.40 4.00
C ALA A 451 22.57 20.79 5.13
N VAL A 452 23.84 20.51 4.84
CA VAL A 452 24.79 19.88 5.78
C VAL A 452 26.11 20.64 5.91
N LEU A 453 26.77 20.51 7.05
CA LEU A 453 28.16 20.98 7.27
C LEU A 453 29.08 19.82 7.67
N PRO A 454 30.33 19.78 7.20
CA PRO A 454 31.28 18.76 7.63
C PRO A 454 31.84 19.16 9.00
N LEU A 455 31.77 18.26 9.98
CA LEU A 455 32.12 18.57 11.37
C LEU A 455 33.51 18.03 11.74
N ARG A 456 33.76 16.77 11.41
CA ARG A 456 35.02 16.08 11.69
C ARG A 456 35.18 14.82 10.83
N LEU A 457 36.40 14.29 10.78
CA LEU A 457 36.73 13.02 10.14
C LEU A 457 37.11 12.00 11.21
N GLU A 458 36.44 10.86 11.24
CA GLU A 458 36.71 9.75 12.18
C GLU A 458 36.89 8.46 11.38
N ASN A 459 38.04 7.77 11.49
CA ASN A 459 38.28 6.47 10.85
C ASN A 459 37.93 6.42 9.35
N ASP A 460 38.30 7.45 8.58
CA ASP A 460 37.98 7.60 7.15
C ASP A 460 36.47 7.77 6.82
N GLU A 461 35.66 8.06 7.85
CA GLU A 461 34.25 8.42 7.74
C GLU A 461 34.05 9.91 8.06
N LEU A 462 33.42 10.63 7.13
CA LEU A 462 33.11 12.04 7.31
C LEU A 462 31.82 12.18 8.13
N ILE A 463 31.91 12.86 9.26
CA ILE A 463 30.74 13.22 10.06
C ILE A 463 30.23 14.57 9.62
N VAL A 464 28.97 14.60 9.19
CA VAL A 464 28.28 15.83 8.81
C VAL A 464 27.17 16.17 9.80
N GLY A 465 26.98 17.46 10.07
CA GLY A 465 25.86 17.97 10.85
C GLY A 465 24.67 18.30 9.97
N SER A 466 23.48 17.97 10.43
CA SER A 466 22.19 18.31 9.79
C SER A 466 21.20 18.78 10.85
N GLU A 467 20.32 19.73 10.52
CA GLU A 467 19.26 20.17 11.43
C GLU A 467 18.00 19.28 11.37
N ASP A 468 17.96 18.36 10.42
CA ASP A 468 16.86 17.42 10.20
C ASP A 468 17.38 16.04 9.75
N GLY A 469 16.52 15.03 9.77
CA GLY A 469 16.86 13.69 9.32
C GLY A 469 17.21 13.66 7.83
N ILE A 470 18.32 13.00 7.49
CA ILE A 470 18.68 12.73 6.10
C ILE A 470 18.15 11.36 5.72
N ASP A 471 17.34 11.30 4.65
CA ASP A 471 16.83 10.02 4.16
C ASP A 471 17.96 9.13 3.59
N PRO A 472 17.82 7.79 3.63
CA PRO A 472 18.90 6.88 3.20
C PRO A 472 19.35 7.09 1.74
N VAL A 473 18.47 7.54 0.84
CA VAL A 473 18.80 7.77 -0.58
C VAL A 473 19.65 9.03 -0.71
N SER A 474 19.26 10.11 -0.03
CA SER A 474 20.04 11.35 0.05
C SER A 474 21.40 11.12 0.71
N LEU A 475 21.47 10.34 1.78
CA LEU A 475 22.74 9.99 2.44
C LEU A 475 23.66 9.16 1.53
N ALA A 476 23.11 8.21 0.78
CA ALA A 476 23.86 7.43 -0.21
C ALA A 476 24.31 8.29 -1.40
N ALA A 477 23.52 9.29 -1.80
CA ALA A 477 23.91 10.25 -2.83
C ALA A 477 25.00 11.21 -2.34
N LEU A 478 24.90 11.69 -1.09
CA LEU A 478 25.91 12.50 -0.42
C LEU A 478 27.25 11.75 -0.35
N THR A 479 27.22 10.49 0.12
CA THR A 479 28.38 9.58 0.15
C THR A 479 29.06 9.47 -1.21
N ARG A 480 28.29 9.26 -2.28
CA ARG A 480 28.83 9.18 -3.66
C ARG A 480 29.43 10.49 -4.15
N LYS A 481 28.82 11.64 -3.83
CA LYS A 481 29.31 12.96 -4.26
C LYS A 481 30.54 13.42 -3.51
N VAL A 482 30.67 13.06 -2.23
CA VAL A 482 31.84 13.38 -1.40
C VAL A 482 32.98 12.38 -1.66
N GLY A 483 32.67 11.17 -2.15
CA GLY A 483 33.66 10.16 -2.52
C GLY A 483 34.25 9.37 -1.35
N ARG A 484 33.57 9.39 -0.19
CA ARG A 484 33.93 8.61 1.01
C ARG A 484 32.69 8.30 1.84
N LYS A 485 32.82 7.44 2.86
CA LYS A 485 31.72 7.14 3.78
C LYS A 485 31.30 8.39 4.54
N VAL A 486 29.99 8.59 4.66
CA VAL A 486 29.41 9.73 5.37
C VAL A 486 28.41 9.23 6.40
N ARG A 487 28.59 9.69 7.65
CA ARG A 487 27.61 9.57 8.72
C ARG A 487 27.12 10.96 9.08
N TYR A 488 25.88 11.07 9.55
CA TYR A 488 25.36 12.36 10.00
C TYR A 488 24.94 12.32 11.46
N VAL A 489 24.98 13.50 12.08
CA VAL A 489 24.45 13.77 13.41
C VAL A 489 23.44 14.92 13.31
N ILE A 490 22.42 14.88 14.18
CA ILE A 490 21.49 16.00 14.29
C ILE A 490 22.15 17.10 15.11
N VAL A 491 22.04 18.35 14.66
CA VAL A 491 22.52 19.51 15.44
C VAL A 491 21.38 20.45 15.78
N LEU A 492 21.64 21.36 16.72
CA LEU A 492 20.64 22.33 17.14
C LEU A 492 20.23 23.21 15.97
N ARG A 493 18.93 23.50 15.91
CA ARG A 493 18.33 24.31 14.85
C ARG A 493 19.06 25.65 14.70
N GLY A 494 19.28 26.05 13.45
CA GLY A 494 20.00 27.26 13.06
C GLY A 494 21.53 27.19 13.05
N GLN A 495 22.17 26.19 13.69
CA GLN A 495 23.63 26.08 13.70
C GLN A 495 24.19 25.72 12.31
N ILE A 496 23.50 24.89 11.54
CA ILE A 496 23.89 24.59 10.15
C ILE A 496 23.55 25.77 9.26
N VAL A 497 22.40 26.41 9.43
CA VAL A 497 22.02 27.57 8.61
C VAL A 497 23.04 28.70 8.74
N THR A 498 23.45 29.03 9.96
CA THR A 498 24.45 30.07 10.22
C THR A 498 25.82 29.68 9.67
N GLY A 499 26.25 28.43 9.84
CA GLY A 499 27.52 27.94 9.30
C GLY A 499 27.55 27.88 7.77
N LEU A 500 26.47 27.44 7.11
CA LEU A 500 26.35 27.43 5.64
C LEU A 500 26.45 28.85 5.08
N ARG A 501 25.84 29.84 5.75
CA ARG A 501 25.94 31.26 5.37
C ARG A 501 27.37 31.80 5.55
N HIS A 502 28.07 31.41 6.60
CA HIS A 502 29.44 31.83 6.85
C HIS A 502 30.44 31.22 5.85
N TRP A 503 30.39 29.89 5.66
CA TRP A 503 31.39 29.15 4.88
C TRP A 503 31.11 29.08 3.37
N TYR A 504 29.85 28.92 2.95
CA TYR A 504 29.49 28.57 1.58
C TYR A 504 28.66 29.63 0.81
N ALA A 505 28.26 30.75 1.44
CA ALA A 505 27.50 31.79 0.75
C ALA A 505 28.36 32.53 -0.30
N ARG A 506 27.85 32.62 -1.54
CA ARG A 506 28.51 33.35 -2.64
C ARG A 506 28.61 34.86 -2.39
N ARG A 507 27.63 35.45 -1.69
CA ARG A 507 27.66 36.83 -1.22
C ARG A 507 27.75 36.79 0.30
N ARG A 508 28.92 37.10 0.85
CA ARG A 508 29.07 37.30 2.29
C ARG A 508 28.31 38.58 2.65
N GLY A 509 27.14 38.41 3.26
CA GLY A 509 26.45 39.51 3.94
C GLY A 509 27.25 39.97 5.16
N HIS A 510 26.65 40.79 6.02
CA HIS A 510 27.25 41.10 7.31
C HIS A 510 27.30 39.82 8.16
N ASP A 511 28.49 39.44 8.65
CA ASP A 511 28.64 38.30 9.55
C ASP A 511 28.00 38.68 10.90
N PRO A 512 26.88 38.04 11.31
CA PRO A 512 26.17 38.40 12.53
C PRO A 512 27.05 38.25 13.78
N ARG A 513 28.01 37.31 13.76
CA ARG A 513 28.94 37.10 14.88
C ARG A 513 29.99 38.20 14.94
N ALA A 514 30.46 38.70 13.80
CA ALA A 514 31.35 39.86 13.75
C ALA A 514 30.66 41.13 14.23
N MET A 515 29.36 41.30 13.96
CA MET A 515 28.59 42.44 14.48
C MET A 515 28.49 42.41 16.01
N LEU A 516 28.23 41.25 16.61
CA LEU A 516 28.23 41.10 18.06
C LEU A 516 29.62 41.36 18.66
N TYR A 517 30.68 40.83 18.03
CA TYR A 517 32.04 41.09 18.47
C TYR A 517 32.38 42.58 18.44
N ASN A 518 32.03 43.29 17.36
CA ASN A 518 32.22 44.75 17.27
C ASN A 518 31.42 45.51 18.33
N ALA A 519 30.17 45.11 18.61
CA ALA A 519 29.36 45.73 19.65
C ALA A 519 29.96 45.55 21.06
N VAL A 520 30.58 44.40 21.34
CA VAL A 520 31.31 44.15 22.59
C VAL A 520 32.58 45.00 22.65
N GLN A 521 33.35 45.06 21.56
CA GLN A 521 34.55 45.90 21.48
C GLN A 521 34.26 47.39 21.67
N HIS A 522 33.12 47.87 21.15
CA HIS A 522 32.63 49.25 21.36
C HIS A 522 31.91 49.47 22.68
N GLN A 523 31.89 48.48 23.59
CA GLN A 523 31.24 48.53 24.90
C GLN A 523 29.72 48.82 24.84
N TRP A 524 29.08 48.53 23.71
CA TRP A 524 27.62 48.62 23.60
C TRP A 524 26.92 47.43 24.26
N LEU A 525 27.61 46.28 24.35
CA LEU A 525 27.14 45.06 24.97
C LEU A 525 28.25 44.44 25.82
N THR A 526 27.87 43.74 26.88
CA THR A 526 28.78 42.83 27.61
C THR A 526 28.93 41.50 26.86
N GLU A 527 30.00 40.75 27.12
CA GLU A 527 30.18 39.40 26.56
C GLU A 527 29.02 38.46 26.91
N GLN A 528 28.47 38.58 28.12
CA GLN A 528 27.32 37.79 28.56
C GLN A 528 26.07 38.12 27.71
N GLN A 529 25.77 39.41 27.54
CA GLN A 529 24.62 39.85 26.72
C GLN A 529 24.78 39.43 25.27
N ALA A 530 26.00 39.52 24.71
CA ALA A 530 26.26 39.04 23.35
C ALA A 530 26.02 37.53 23.22
N GLY A 531 26.41 36.73 24.22
CA GLY A 531 26.16 35.30 24.27
C GLY A 531 24.69 34.93 24.43
N GLU A 532 23.89 35.72 25.15
CA GLU A 532 22.44 35.54 25.27
C GLU A 532 21.73 35.88 23.95
N ILE A 533 22.09 37.01 23.32
CA ILE A 533 21.57 37.39 22.00
C ILE A 533 21.92 36.31 20.98
N TRP A 534 23.12 35.76 21.00
CA TRP A 534 23.51 34.68 20.10
C TRP A 534 22.66 33.42 20.29
N ARG A 535 22.45 33.00 21.55
CA ARG A 535 21.60 31.85 21.89
C ARG A 535 20.15 32.02 21.48
N GLN A 536 19.64 33.25 21.48
CA GLN A 536 18.30 33.56 20.95
C GLN A 536 18.30 33.64 19.42
N TYR A 537 19.31 34.25 18.81
CA TYR A 537 19.38 34.48 17.37
C TYR A 537 19.49 33.19 16.56
N VAL A 538 20.34 32.24 17.00
CA VAL A 538 20.68 31.05 16.21
C VAL A 538 19.44 30.17 15.93
N PRO A 539 18.62 29.74 16.92
CA PRO A 539 17.47 28.86 16.67
C PRO A 539 16.39 29.43 15.74
N HIS A 540 16.39 30.76 15.55
CA HIS A 540 15.45 31.48 14.69
C HIS A 540 15.96 31.66 13.25
N GLN A 541 17.10 31.05 12.89
CA GLN A 541 17.62 31.08 11.53
C GLN A 541 17.06 29.95 10.69
N PHE A 542 16.62 30.28 9.46
CA PHE A 542 16.05 29.33 8.51
C PHE A 542 16.77 29.37 7.17
N LEU A 543 16.82 28.21 6.51
CA LEU A 543 17.20 28.14 5.11
C LEU A 543 16.03 28.62 4.25
N PHE A 544 16.31 29.48 3.27
CA PHE A 544 15.28 29.97 2.36
C PHE A 544 14.56 28.82 1.61
N ALA A 545 15.30 27.76 1.29
CA ALA A 545 14.74 26.55 0.69
C ALA A 545 13.70 25.86 1.60
N GLU A 546 13.89 25.89 2.93
CA GLU A 546 12.93 25.32 3.89
C GLU A 546 11.60 26.09 3.86
N ILE A 547 11.67 27.43 3.81
CA ILE A 547 10.48 28.29 3.71
C ILE A 547 9.76 28.08 2.38
N LEU A 548 10.50 27.99 1.26
CA LEU A 548 9.89 27.79 -0.07
C LEU A 548 9.19 26.44 -0.21
N THR A 549 9.77 25.38 0.35
CA THR A 549 9.20 24.02 0.28
C THR A 549 7.90 23.90 1.09
N THR A 550 7.79 24.63 2.18
CA THR A 550 6.60 24.63 3.05
C THR A 550 5.56 25.64 2.63
N ALA A 551 5.93 26.81 2.08
CA ALA A 551 4.99 27.82 1.60
C ALA A 551 4.25 27.44 0.30
N ARG A 552 4.83 26.57 -0.56
CA ARG A 552 4.15 26.04 -1.75
C ARG A 552 3.14 24.92 -1.47
N SER A 553 2.86 24.63 -0.20
CA SER A 553 2.06 23.48 0.22
C SER A 553 0.56 23.77 0.39
N TYR A 554 0.07 24.93 -0.06
CA TYR A 554 -1.35 25.28 -0.11
C TYR A 554 -1.82 25.57 -1.53
#